data_AF-A0A352W1F4-F1
#
_entry.id   AF-A0A352W1F4-F1
#
_cell.length_a   1.000
_cell.length_b   1.000
_cell.length_c   1.000
_cell.angle_alpha   90.00
_cell.angle_beta   90.00
_cell.angle_gamma   90.00
#
_symmetry.space_group_name_H-M   'P 1'
#
loop_
_entity.id
_entity.type
_entity.pdbx_description
1 polymer ?
#
loop_
_entity_poly.entity_id
_entity_poly.type
_entity_poly.pdbx_seq_one_letter_code
_entity_poly.pdbx_strand_id
1 'polypeptide(L)'
;MELILKTAGGEIASKLKDVYARKTPQEILLSWAAVEKKLAVKIPAAKITDYLKKLGFAVKFSDKDKIKVQIPSWRVDIGAEADLIEEIARLYGYNNLPESLPSCRNSDYSIRVTRGKNFRQAALALGYTEICNFSFVNKEFYLAAGLPNLLKVLNPVSSETEYLRPDFLYGMLKTLKTNHDNNPSRHGYKFFETGRCFLPDNNNEYKEFSAAGFLTAGAPGQTNWINTPRPADFYDLSGDIAAFLKKCGYKSNIEISGDLLFSPGGIISAADVPIGRIGHLADNIIKAADAGFSDIFYAFIDLDRLPQSAHKTRKFRPLSAFPASFRDLAFVLKQNISAASITEFIRNFSEYITGCTLISLYRGEAIEKDSVSAAFSIEYRRSDKTMQKGEIDEIENRLIKIITEKFSARLR
;
A
#
# COMPACT_ATOMS: atom_id res chain seq x y z
N MET A 1 17.36 27.01 -58.97
CA MET A 1 17.41 27.02 -60.46
C MET A 1 18.82 27.19 -60.98
N GLU A 2 19.66 28.04 -60.38
CA GLU A 2 21.05 28.25 -60.82
C GLU A 2 21.91 26.98 -60.84
N LEU A 3 21.80 26.14 -59.81
CA LEU A 3 22.48 24.84 -59.76
C LEU A 3 22.07 23.92 -60.91
N ILE A 4 20.76 23.83 -61.22
CA ILE A 4 20.22 22.99 -62.29
C ILE A 4 20.77 23.43 -63.67
N LEU A 5 20.78 24.75 -63.94
CA LEU A 5 21.32 25.29 -65.19
C LEU A 5 22.82 25.00 -65.35
N LYS A 6 23.59 25.09 -64.25
CA LYS A 6 25.03 24.81 -64.24
C LYS A 6 25.37 23.32 -64.39
N THR A 7 24.54 22.42 -63.87
CA THR A 7 24.87 20.98 -63.81
C THR A 7 24.18 20.14 -64.89
N ALA A 8 22.99 20.52 -65.34
CA ALA A 8 22.15 19.72 -66.23
C ALA A 8 21.66 20.49 -67.48
N GLY A 9 21.98 21.78 -67.61
CA GLY A 9 21.52 22.64 -68.70
C GLY A 9 20.04 23.04 -68.60
N GLY A 10 19.42 23.33 -69.74
CA GLY A 10 18.02 23.78 -69.86
C GLY A 10 17.84 25.30 -69.88
N GLU A 11 16.59 25.75 -70.03
CA GLU A 11 16.21 27.17 -70.06
C GLU A 11 15.10 27.47 -69.03
N ILE A 12 15.12 28.67 -68.46
CA ILE A 12 14.09 29.09 -67.50
C ILE A 12 12.78 29.34 -68.26
N ALA A 13 11.83 28.42 -68.11
CA ALA A 13 10.58 28.42 -68.88
C ALA A 13 9.62 29.59 -68.58
N SER A 14 9.71 30.21 -67.39
CA SER A 14 8.88 31.38 -67.05
C SER A 14 9.48 32.18 -65.89
N LYS A 15 8.97 33.39 -65.68
CA LYS A 15 9.25 34.16 -64.47
C LYS A 15 8.71 33.42 -63.25
N LEU A 16 9.43 33.52 -62.13
CA LEU A 16 8.99 32.95 -60.84
C LEU A 16 7.59 33.48 -60.50
N LYS A 17 6.63 32.58 -60.35
CA LYS A 17 5.29 32.89 -59.82
C LYS A 17 5.24 32.44 -58.36
N ASP A 18 5.28 33.41 -57.44
CA ASP A 18 5.14 33.16 -56.01
C ASP A 18 3.68 33.44 -55.57
N VAL A 19 2.94 32.39 -55.24
CA VAL A 19 1.54 32.47 -54.80
C VAL A 19 1.50 32.15 -53.31
N TYR A 20 1.79 33.16 -52.49
CA TYR A 20 1.86 33.02 -51.04
C TYR A 20 0.91 33.97 -50.31
N ALA A 21 0.09 33.42 -49.40
CA ALA A 21 -0.71 34.21 -48.48
C ALA A 21 0.21 34.84 -47.43
N ARG A 22 0.34 36.17 -47.45
CA ARG A 22 1.23 36.90 -46.52
C ARG A 22 0.85 36.61 -45.06
N LYS A 23 1.77 35.99 -44.32
CA LYS A 23 1.67 35.85 -42.86
C LYS A 23 2.29 37.07 -42.18
N THR A 24 1.62 37.62 -41.18
CA THR A 24 2.20 38.65 -40.32
C THR A 24 3.21 38.02 -39.35
N PRO A 25 4.43 38.57 -39.25
CA PRO A 25 5.39 38.10 -38.24
C PRO A 25 4.82 38.23 -36.84
N GLN A 26 4.98 37.19 -36.02
CA GLN A 26 4.60 37.25 -34.62
C GLN A 26 5.53 38.21 -33.88
N GLU A 27 4.96 39.09 -33.07
CA GLU A 27 5.69 39.98 -32.18
C GLU A 27 5.33 39.65 -30.72
N ILE A 28 6.35 39.50 -29.88
CA ILE A 28 6.20 39.24 -28.45
C ILE A 28 6.76 40.44 -27.69
N LEU A 29 6.01 40.91 -26.69
CA LEU A 29 6.48 41.95 -25.79
C LEU A 29 7.27 41.30 -24.65
N LEU A 30 8.51 41.74 -24.47
CA LEU A 30 9.38 41.30 -23.38
C LEU A 30 9.70 42.49 -22.47
N SER A 31 9.52 42.29 -21.16
CA SER A 31 9.84 43.28 -20.14
C SER A 31 11.10 42.92 -19.36
N TRP A 32 11.92 43.92 -19.01
CA TRP A 32 13.12 43.69 -18.19
C TRP A 32 12.78 43.13 -16.81
N ALA A 33 11.67 43.59 -16.23
CA ALA A 33 11.16 43.11 -14.95
C ALA A 33 10.78 41.61 -15.00
N ALA A 34 10.23 41.12 -16.11
CA ALA A 34 9.94 39.69 -16.26
C ALA A 34 11.23 38.86 -16.34
N VAL A 35 12.24 39.33 -17.08
CA VAL A 35 13.56 38.68 -17.16
C VAL A 35 14.20 38.61 -15.77
N GLU A 36 14.27 39.73 -15.06
CA GLU A 36 14.88 39.78 -13.71
C GLU A 36 14.10 38.92 -12.70
N LYS A 37 12.76 38.97 -12.74
CA LYS A 37 11.91 38.16 -11.87
C LYS A 37 12.07 36.65 -12.11
N LYS A 38 12.24 36.24 -13.36
CA LYS A 38 12.35 34.82 -13.74
C LYS A 38 13.75 34.27 -13.57
N LEU A 39 14.78 35.05 -13.92
CA LEU A 39 16.17 34.62 -13.87
C LEU A 39 16.86 34.94 -12.54
N ALA A 40 16.22 35.75 -11.68
CA ALA A 40 16.77 36.26 -10.43
C ALA A 40 18.13 36.98 -10.60
N VAL A 41 18.41 37.47 -11.80
CA VAL A 41 19.64 38.20 -12.17
C VAL A 41 19.27 39.43 -12.96
N LYS A 42 19.91 40.55 -12.61
CA LYS A 42 19.84 41.78 -13.39
C LYS A 42 20.84 41.72 -14.55
N ILE A 43 20.36 41.30 -15.73
CA ILE A 43 21.16 41.30 -16.97
C ILE A 43 21.01 42.68 -17.65
N PRO A 44 22.11 43.36 -18.05
CA PRO A 44 22.02 44.63 -18.75
C PRO A 44 21.19 44.54 -20.05
N ALA A 45 20.28 45.50 -20.28
CA ALA A 45 19.38 45.51 -21.44
C ALA A 45 20.11 45.44 -22.80
N ALA A 46 21.31 46.04 -22.89
CA ALA A 46 22.16 45.95 -24.07
C ALA A 46 22.61 44.51 -24.36
N LYS A 47 22.94 43.74 -23.32
CA LYS A 47 23.37 42.34 -23.40
C LYS A 47 22.19 41.44 -23.77
N ILE A 48 21.02 41.68 -23.21
CA ILE A 48 19.77 40.99 -23.58
C ILE A 48 19.45 41.23 -25.07
N THR A 49 19.54 42.48 -25.52
CA THR A 49 19.27 42.84 -26.91
C THR A 49 20.28 42.22 -27.88
N ASP A 50 21.57 42.17 -27.50
CA ASP A 50 22.62 41.50 -28.27
C ASP A 50 22.36 39.99 -28.42
N TYR A 51 21.97 39.32 -27.33
CA TYR A 51 21.58 37.90 -27.36
C TYR A 51 20.45 37.63 -28.34
N LEU A 52 19.36 38.39 -28.25
CA LEU A 52 18.21 38.23 -29.15
C LEU A 52 18.58 38.52 -30.62
N LYS A 53 19.38 39.56 -30.88
CA LYS A 53 19.83 39.88 -32.24
C LYS A 53 20.73 38.78 -32.83
N LYS A 54 21.65 38.20 -32.05
CA LYS A 54 22.51 37.09 -32.47
C LYS A 54 21.73 35.84 -32.87
N LEU A 55 20.57 35.64 -32.25
CA LEU A 55 19.64 34.54 -32.55
C LEU A 55 18.71 34.84 -33.74
N GLY A 56 18.83 36.02 -34.35
CA GLY A 56 18.05 36.44 -35.52
C GLY A 56 16.70 37.08 -35.18
N PHE A 57 16.44 37.41 -33.91
CA PHE A 57 15.24 38.16 -33.54
C PHE A 57 15.40 39.65 -33.89
N ALA A 58 14.35 40.23 -34.48
CA ALA A 58 14.30 41.66 -34.72
C ALA A 58 13.71 42.38 -33.51
N VAL A 59 14.54 43.19 -32.83
CA VAL A 59 14.18 43.88 -31.59
C VAL A 59 13.85 45.35 -31.87
N LYS A 60 12.65 45.80 -31.48
CA LYS A 60 12.20 47.20 -31.51
C LYS A 60 11.94 47.67 -30.09
N PHE A 61 12.45 48.85 -29.72
CA PHE A 61 12.11 49.45 -28.43
C PHE A 61 10.65 49.92 -28.45
N SER A 62 9.87 49.48 -27.46
CA SER A 62 8.48 49.93 -27.28
C SER A 62 8.42 51.03 -26.22
N ASP A 63 9.12 50.85 -25.10
CA ASP A 63 9.22 51.78 -23.96
C ASP A 63 10.63 51.69 -23.33
N LYS A 64 10.91 52.47 -22.27
CA LYS A 64 12.16 52.37 -21.50
C LYS A 64 12.40 50.96 -20.92
N ASP A 65 11.33 50.30 -20.50
CA ASP A 65 11.40 49.02 -19.77
C ASP A 65 10.93 47.78 -20.56
N LYS A 66 10.59 47.97 -21.84
CA LYS A 66 10.01 46.90 -22.69
C LYS A 66 10.49 46.97 -24.13
N ILE A 67 10.70 45.79 -24.71
CA ILE A 67 11.01 45.62 -26.13
C ILE A 67 9.96 44.74 -26.82
N LYS A 68 9.67 45.05 -28.08
CA LYS A 68 8.94 44.17 -28.98
C LYS A 68 9.95 43.34 -29.77
N VAL A 69 9.79 42.04 -29.70
CA VAL A 69 10.67 41.07 -30.35
C VAL A 69 9.87 40.38 -31.45
N GLN A 70 10.26 40.64 -32.68
CA GLN A 70 9.69 40.00 -33.85
C GLN A 70 10.38 38.66 -34.07
N ILE A 71 9.59 37.59 -34.14
CA ILE A 71 10.05 36.21 -34.21
C ILE A 71 10.44 35.87 -35.66
N PRO A 72 11.64 35.33 -35.90
CA PRO A 72 12.05 34.92 -37.23
C PRO A 72 11.25 33.70 -37.69
N SER A 73 11.00 33.59 -38.99
CA SER A 73 10.09 32.59 -39.57
C SER A 73 10.51 31.13 -39.35
N TRP A 74 11.78 30.88 -39.03
CA TRP A 74 12.31 29.53 -38.78
C TRP A 74 12.20 29.10 -37.31
N ARG A 75 11.81 29.99 -36.38
CA ARG A 75 11.63 29.68 -34.96
C ARG A 75 10.16 29.38 -34.66
N VAL A 76 9.81 28.10 -34.78
CA VAL A 76 8.44 27.57 -34.54
C VAL A 76 8.14 27.31 -33.06
N ASP A 77 9.17 27.31 -32.23
CA ASP A 77 9.18 27.03 -30.80
C ASP A 77 8.89 28.27 -29.93
N ILE A 78 8.97 29.47 -30.50
CA ILE A 78 8.81 30.73 -29.76
C ILE A 78 7.38 31.27 -29.89
N GLY A 79 6.60 31.16 -28.81
CA GLY A 79 5.20 31.56 -28.76
C GLY A 79 4.84 32.56 -27.66
N ALA A 80 5.64 32.63 -26.58
CA ALA A 80 5.38 33.42 -25.39
C ALA A 80 6.61 34.18 -24.88
N GLU A 81 6.39 35.13 -23.96
CA GLU A 81 7.47 35.89 -23.28
C GLU A 81 8.47 34.95 -22.57
N ALA A 82 7.99 33.82 -22.04
CA ALA A 82 8.83 32.83 -21.35
C ALA A 82 9.89 32.19 -22.27
N ASP A 83 9.57 31.97 -23.55
CA ASP A 83 10.49 31.33 -24.50
C ASP A 83 11.65 32.27 -24.85
N LEU A 84 11.38 33.59 -24.91
CA LEU A 84 12.44 34.60 -25.05
C LEU A 84 13.33 34.67 -23.80
N ILE A 85 12.75 34.53 -22.62
CA ILE A 85 13.50 34.48 -21.35
C ILE A 85 14.39 33.23 -21.31
N GLU A 86 13.92 32.09 -21.82
CA GLU A 86 14.71 30.86 -21.94
C GLU A 86 15.90 31.04 -22.89
N GLU A 87 15.72 31.67 -24.06
CA GLU A 87 16.82 31.99 -24.97
C GLU A 87 17.87 32.94 -24.34
N ILE A 88 17.41 33.91 -23.54
CA ILE A 88 18.28 34.79 -22.77
C ILE A 88 19.04 34.00 -21.71
N ALA A 89 18.38 33.11 -20.98
CA ALA A 89 19.02 32.25 -19.99
C ALA A 89 20.07 31.33 -20.63
N ARG A 90 19.75 30.76 -21.80
CA ARG A 90 20.61 29.85 -22.56
C ARG A 90 21.90 30.53 -23.01
N LEU A 91 21.81 31.76 -23.54
CA LEU A 91 23.00 32.54 -23.93
C LEU A 91 23.72 33.21 -22.77
N TYR A 92 23.02 33.51 -21.67
CA TYR A 92 23.65 33.96 -20.43
C TYR A 92 24.46 32.83 -19.79
N GLY A 93 24.03 31.59 -19.99
CA GLY A 93 24.64 30.39 -19.42
C GLY A 93 23.94 30.03 -18.10
N TYR A 94 23.36 28.82 -18.04
CA TYR A 94 22.59 28.36 -16.89
C TYR A 94 23.43 28.34 -15.61
N ASN A 95 24.71 28.01 -15.71
CA ASN A 95 25.64 27.98 -14.57
C ASN A 95 25.94 29.37 -13.97
N ASN A 96 25.60 30.45 -14.68
CA ASN A 96 25.77 31.82 -14.19
C ASN A 96 24.53 32.32 -13.43
N LEU A 97 23.45 31.55 -13.42
CA LEU A 97 22.23 31.87 -12.68
C LEU A 97 22.42 31.53 -11.20
N PRO A 98 21.89 32.34 -10.27
CA PRO A 98 22.03 32.12 -8.85
C PRO A 98 21.21 30.90 -8.42
N GLU A 99 21.81 30.09 -7.55
CA GLU A 99 21.11 29.02 -6.85
C GLU A 99 20.33 29.61 -5.66
N SER A 100 19.06 29.26 -5.54
CA SER A 100 18.25 29.61 -4.37
C SER A 100 17.26 28.51 -4.05
N LEU A 101 16.94 28.36 -2.76
CA LEU A 101 15.88 27.44 -2.33
C LEU A 101 14.53 28.16 -2.41
N PRO A 102 13.47 27.49 -2.90
CA PRO A 102 12.13 28.07 -2.86
C PRO A 102 11.70 28.29 -1.41
N SER A 103 11.05 29.43 -1.15
CA SER A 103 10.43 29.67 0.15
C SER A 103 9.26 28.70 0.34
N CYS A 104 9.36 27.78 1.30
CA CYS A 104 8.29 26.87 1.66
C CYS A 104 7.70 27.25 3.01
N ARG A 105 6.36 27.24 3.14
CA ARG A 105 5.71 27.19 4.45
C ARG A 105 5.70 25.74 4.92
N ASN A 106 6.20 25.47 6.11
CA ASN A 106 6.12 24.14 6.70
C ASN A 106 4.64 23.82 6.98
N SER A 107 4.10 22.82 6.28
CA SER A 107 2.86 22.17 6.65
C SER A 107 3.17 20.94 7.49
N ASP A 108 2.32 20.64 8.48
CA ASP A 108 2.39 19.36 9.18
C ASP A 108 2.34 18.20 8.18
N TYR A 109 3.10 17.14 8.46
CA TYR A 109 3.13 15.96 7.60
C TYR A 109 1.71 15.41 7.40
N SER A 110 1.35 15.15 6.14
CA SER A 110 0.07 14.53 5.86
C SER A 110 0.00 13.16 6.55
N ILE A 111 -1.14 12.87 7.17
CA ILE A 111 -1.41 11.59 7.86
C ILE A 111 -1.12 10.37 6.98
N ARG A 112 -1.24 10.52 5.65
CA ARG A 112 -0.97 9.48 4.65
C ARG A 112 0.51 9.08 4.57
N VAL A 113 1.43 10.06 4.59
CA VAL A 113 2.88 9.78 4.50
C VAL A 113 3.37 9.02 5.74
N THR A 114 2.88 9.40 6.91
CA THR A 114 3.21 8.72 8.17
C THR A 114 2.64 7.29 8.21
N ARG A 115 1.44 7.07 7.67
CA ARG A 115 0.82 5.74 7.57
C ARG A 115 1.67 4.77 6.74
N GLY A 116 2.11 5.16 5.55
CA GLY A 116 2.93 4.30 4.68
C GLY A 116 4.24 3.85 5.33
N LYS A 117 4.97 4.78 5.97
CA LYS A 117 6.21 4.46 6.70
C LYS A 117 5.96 3.50 7.87
N ASN A 118 4.88 3.71 8.63
CA ASN A 118 4.53 2.85 9.75
C ASN A 118 4.18 1.43 9.31
N PHE A 119 3.48 1.26 8.17
CA PHE A 119 3.17 -0.06 7.63
C PHE A 119 4.44 -0.83 7.29
N ARG A 120 5.35 -0.23 6.52
CA ARG A 120 6.62 -0.87 6.16
C ARG A 120 7.42 -1.27 7.40
N GLN A 121 7.60 -0.36 8.35
CA GLN A 121 8.34 -0.66 9.58
C GLN A 121 7.69 -1.78 10.42
N ALA A 122 6.36 -1.82 10.48
CA ALA A 122 5.64 -2.85 11.20
C ALA A 122 5.83 -4.24 10.55
N ALA A 123 5.75 -4.32 9.22
CA ALA A 123 5.95 -5.58 8.49
C ALA A 123 7.41 -6.08 8.62
N LEU A 124 8.40 -5.19 8.44
CA LEU A 124 9.82 -5.52 8.59
C LEU A 124 10.14 -6.04 10.00
N ALA A 125 9.55 -5.44 11.03
CA ALA A 125 9.74 -5.87 12.42
C ALA A 125 9.20 -7.28 12.70
N LEU A 126 8.27 -7.78 11.87
CA LEU A 126 7.72 -9.15 11.93
C LEU A 126 8.51 -10.15 11.07
N GLY A 127 9.65 -9.72 10.51
CA GLY A 127 10.54 -10.57 9.72
C GLY A 127 10.08 -10.80 8.28
N TYR A 128 9.21 -9.93 7.74
CA TYR A 128 8.86 -9.95 6.33
C TYR A 128 9.93 -9.27 5.48
N THR A 129 10.16 -9.79 4.28
CA THR A 129 10.94 -9.13 3.23
C THR A 129 9.99 -8.33 2.34
N GLU A 130 10.26 -7.04 2.18
CA GLU A 130 9.52 -6.21 1.21
C GLU A 130 9.90 -6.61 -0.22
N ILE A 131 8.91 -6.85 -1.06
CA ILE A 131 9.08 -7.11 -2.49
C ILE A 131 8.33 -6.04 -3.29
N CYS A 132 8.71 -5.87 -4.56
CA CYS A 132 8.06 -4.93 -5.46
C CYS A 132 7.88 -5.61 -6.82
N ASN A 133 6.64 -6.00 -7.12
CA ASN A 133 6.30 -6.66 -8.37
C ASN A 133 5.73 -5.67 -9.39
N PHE A 134 5.71 -6.07 -10.66
CA PHE A 134 4.96 -5.35 -11.67
C PHE A 134 3.46 -5.34 -11.32
N SER A 135 2.78 -4.27 -11.72
CA SER A 135 1.33 -4.12 -11.55
C SER A 135 0.51 -4.96 -12.54
N PHE A 136 1.16 -5.81 -13.33
CA PHE A 136 0.53 -6.63 -14.36
C PHE A 136 0.43 -8.09 -13.94
N VAL A 137 -0.60 -8.77 -14.43
CA VAL A 137 -0.89 -10.16 -14.10
C VAL A 137 -1.22 -11.00 -15.31
N ASN A 138 -0.98 -12.29 -15.16
CA ASN A 138 -1.37 -13.31 -16.13
C ASN A 138 -2.86 -13.67 -15.94
N LYS A 139 -3.64 -13.64 -17.02
CA LYS A 139 -5.08 -13.91 -17.00
C LYS A 139 -5.38 -15.37 -16.66
N GLU A 140 -4.60 -16.29 -17.20
CA GLU A 140 -4.82 -17.74 -17.07
C GLU A 140 -4.78 -18.17 -15.60
N PHE A 141 -3.86 -17.59 -14.81
CA PHE A 141 -3.79 -17.81 -13.36
C PHE A 141 -5.11 -17.44 -12.65
N TYR A 142 -5.64 -16.24 -12.91
CA TYR A 142 -6.88 -15.78 -12.25
C TYR A 142 -8.13 -16.49 -12.78
N LEU A 143 -8.14 -16.92 -14.03
CA LEU A 143 -9.21 -17.79 -14.56
C LEU A 143 -9.21 -19.14 -13.84
N ALA A 144 -8.04 -19.77 -13.66
CA ALA A 144 -7.91 -21.01 -12.89
C ALA A 144 -8.29 -20.84 -11.41
N ALA A 145 -8.12 -19.62 -10.87
CA ALA A 145 -8.54 -19.24 -9.53
C ALA A 145 -10.04 -18.92 -9.39
N GLY A 146 -10.80 -18.90 -10.50
CA GLY A 146 -12.22 -18.52 -10.49
C GLY A 146 -12.47 -17.03 -10.28
N LEU A 147 -11.48 -16.18 -10.59
CA LEU A 147 -11.50 -14.72 -10.39
C LEU A 147 -11.33 -13.97 -11.73
N PRO A 148 -12.26 -14.08 -12.69
CA PRO A 148 -12.09 -13.56 -14.04
C PRO A 148 -12.11 -12.01 -14.14
N ASN A 149 -12.40 -11.31 -13.04
CA ASN A 149 -12.70 -9.88 -13.04
C ASN A 149 -11.41 -9.03 -13.07
N LEU A 150 -10.82 -8.89 -14.25
CA LEU A 150 -9.55 -8.20 -14.47
C LEU A 150 -9.70 -6.98 -15.39
N LEU A 151 -8.91 -5.95 -15.14
CA LEU A 151 -8.88 -4.73 -15.96
C LEU A 151 -7.82 -4.87 -17.06
N LYS A 152 -8.25 -4.77 -18.33
CA LYS A 152 -7.37 -4.91 -19.50
C LYS A 152 -6.76 -3.57 -19.93
N VAL A 153 -5.47 -3.57 -20.26
CA VAL A 153 -4.75 -2.44 -20.84
C VAL A 153 -4.98 -2.38 -22.35
N LEU A 154 -5.21 -1.18 -22.91
CA LEU A 154 -5.51 -1.02 -24.35
C LEU A 154 -4.30 -1.31 -25.25
N ASN A 155 -3.12 -0.79 -24.89
CA ASN A 155 -1.89 -0.93 -25.67
C ASN A 155 -0.79 -1.60 -24.82
N PRO A 156 -0.91 -2.90 -24.51
CA PRO A 156 0.08 -3.62 -23.72
C PRO A 156 1.39 -3.77 -24.52
N VAL A 157 2.52 -3.77 -23.81
CA VAL A 157 3.85 -3.96 -24.44
C VAL A 157 4.07 -5.43 -24.82
N SER A 158 3.47 -6.35 -24.06
CA SER A 158 3.49 -7.80 -24.29
C SER A 158 2.22 -8.46 -23.73
N SER A 159 1.98 -9.73 -24.09
CA SER A 159 0.86 -10.53 -23.57
C SER A 159 0.87 -10.69 -22.04
N GLU A 160 2.05 -10.67 -21.40
CA GLU A 160 2.19 -10.72 -19.94
C GLU A 160 1.78 -9.41 -19.24
N THR A 161 1.65 -8.32 -19.99
CA THR A 161 1.29 -6.98 -19.47
C THR A 161 -0.16 -6.56 -19.78
N GLU A 162 -0.98 -7.52 -20.23
CA GLU A 162 -2.35 -7.23 -20.69
C GLU A 162 -3.30 -6.82 -19.57
N TYR A 163 -3.14 -7.33 -18.36
CA TYR A 163 -4.10 -7.16 -17.27
C TYR A 163 -3.46 -6.53 -16.05
N LEU A 164 -4.16 -5.59 -15.41
CA LEU A 164 -3.74 -4.98 -14.16
C LEU A 164 -4.10 -5.86 -12.97
N ARG A 165 -3.26 -5.81 -11.93
CA ARG A 165 -3.40 -6.65 -10.74
C ARG A 165 -4.61 -6.24 -9.87
N PRO A 166 -5.51 -7.17 -9.52
CA PRO A 166 -6.56 -6.95 -8.54
C PRO A 166 -6.05 -7.09 -7.10
N ASP A 167 -4.95 -7.84 -6.90
CA ASP A 167 -4.28 -8.11 -5.63
C ASP A 167 -2.76 -8.32 -5.84
N PHE A 168 -2.02 -8.83 -4.84
CA PHE A 168 -0.58 -9.11 -4.93
C PHE A 168 -0.22 -10.59 -5.11
N LEU A 169 -1.23 -11.48 -5.11
CA LEU A 169 -1.05 -12.93 -5.01
C LEU A 169 -0.19 -13.48 -6.15
N TYR A 170 -0.55 -13.15 -7.39
CA TYR A 170 0.18 -13.63 -8.57
C TYR A 170 1.67 -13.24 -8.54
N GLY A 171 1.97 -11.96 -8.25
CA GLY A 171 3.35 -11.46 -8.17
C GLY A 171 4.15 -12.09 -7.03
N MET A 172 3.53 -12.24 -5.86
CA MET A 172 4.13 -12.91 -4.70
C MET A 172 4.42 -14.38 -4.96
N LEU A 173 3.50 -15.11 -5.62
CA LEU A 173 3.70 -16.51 -5.97
C LEU A 173 4.80 -16.69 -7.03
N LYS A 174 4.87 -15.81 -8.04
CA LYS A 174 5.97 -15.81 -9.01
C LYS A 174 7.30 -15.57 -8.31
N THR A 175 7.34 -14.60 -7.38
CA THR A 175 8.54 -14.33 -6.58
C THR A 175 8.91 -15.52 -5.71
N LEU A 176 7.94 -16.18 -5.08
CA LEU A 176 8.15 -17.39 -4.30
C LEU A 176 8.76 -18.51 -5.14
N LYS A 177 8.17 -18.80 -6.32
CA LYS A 177 8.67 -19.79 -7.27
C LYS A 177 10.10 -19.49 -7.69
N THR A 178 10.38 -18.26 -8.15
CA THR A 178 11.74 -17.87 -8.57
C THR A 178 12.76 -18.00 -7.45
N ASN A 179 12.41 -17.66 -6.20
CA ASN A 179 13.32 -17.83 -5.07
C ASN A 179 13.52 -19.30 -4.70
N HIS A 180 12.46 -20.11 -4.77
CA HIS A 180 12.56 -21.56 -4.54
C HIS A 180 13.43 -22.24 -5.59
N ASP A 181 13.18 -21.98 -6.88
CA ASP A 181 13.93 -22.58 -7.98
C ASP A 181 15.43 -22.22 -7.92
N ASN A 182 15.75 -20.99 -7.50
CA ASN A 182 17.14 -20.54 -7.34
C ASN A 182 17.81 -21.03 -6.04
N ASN A 183 17.03 -21.38 -5.02
CA ASN A 183 17.55 -21.92 -3.77
C ASN A 183 16.61 -22.96 -3.14
N PRO A 184 16.60 -24.20 -3.67
CA PRO A 184 15.73 -25.26 -3.19
C PRO A 184 16.01 -25.69 -1.73
N SER A 185 17.21 -25.39 -1.23
CA SER A 185 17.61 -25.71 0.15
C SER A 185 16.90 -24.85 1.20
N ARG A 186 16.28 -23.74 0.79
CA ARG A 186 15.59 -22.85 1.70
C ARG A 186 14.18 -23.34 2.01
N HIS A 187 13.89 -23.50 3.30
CA HIS A 187 12.66 -24.14 3.76
C HIS A 187 11.44 -23.22 3.90
N GLY A 188 11.60 -21.89 3.79
CA GLY A 188 10.46 -20.98 3.89
C GLY A 188 10.76 -19.51 3.63
N TYR A 189 9.68 -18.76 3.43
CA TYR A 189 9.70 -17.36 2.99
C TYR A 189 8.57 -16.56 3.65
N LYS A 190 8.85 -15.27 3.90
CA LYS A 190 7.85 -14.26 4.31
C LYS A 190 8.01 -13.04 3.42
N PHE A 191 6.98 -12.71 2.64
CA PHE A 191 6.98 -11.56 1.74
C PHE A 191 5.87 -10.59 2.07
N PHE A 192 6.15 -9.31 1.91
CA PHE A 192 5.19 -8.23 2.05
C PHE A 192 5.31 -7.27 0.87
N GLU A 193 4.17 -6.76 0.41
CA GLU A 193 4.14 -5.73 -0.63
C GLU A 193 3.03 -4.72 -0.32
N THR A 194 3.29 -3.45 -0.61
CA THR A 194 2.27 -2.39 -0.62
C THR A 194 2.25 -1.72 -1.97
N GLY A 195 1.07 -1.36 -2.43
CA GLY A 195 0.92 -0.68 -3.71
C GLY A 195 -0.53 -0.44 -4.08
N ARG A 196 -0.73 -0.06 -5.35
CA ARG A 196 -2.06 0.09 -5.93
C ARG A 196 -2.54 -1.22 -6.53
N CYS A 197 -3.83 -1.47 -6.36
CA CYS A 197 -4.61 -2.53 -6.99
C CYS A 197 -5.75 -1.91 -7.79
N PHE A 198 -6.20 -2.65 -8.80
CA PHE A 198 -7.16 -2.17 -9.79
C PHE A 198 -8.28 -3.19 -9.95
N LEU A 199 -9.52 -2.74 -9.79
CA LEU A 199 -10.70 -3.54 -10.08
C LEU A 199 -11.55 -2.80 -11.12
N PRO A 200 -12.17 -3.51 -12.07
CA PRO A 200 -13.16 -2.89 -12.94
C PRO A 200 -14.36 -2.43 -12.11
N ASP A 201 -14.91 -1.27 -12.46
CA ASP A 201 -16.12 -0.70 -11.86
C ASP A 201 -17.24 -0.64 -12.91
N ASN A 202 -18.45 -0.31 -12.48
CA ASN A 202 -19.58 -0.09 -13.38
C ASN A 202 -19.28 1.08 -14.35
N ASN A 203 -19.91 1.09 -15.52
CA ASN A 203 -19.84 2.17 -16.52
C ASN A 203 -18.48 2.40 -17.22
N ASN A 204 -17.69 1.35 -17.50
CA ASN A 204 -16.36 1.45 -18.13
C ASN A 204 -15.32 2.24 -17.31
N GLU A 205 -15.53 2.41 -16.02
CA GLU A 205 -14.54 2.96 -15.10
C GLU A 205 -13.76 1.86 -14.38
N TYR A 206 -12.77 2.26 -13.57
CA TYR A 206 -12.01 1.37 -12.72
C TYR A 206 -11.85 1.98 -11.34
N LYS A 207 -11.78 1.09 -10.34
CA LYS A 207 -11.44 1.45 -8.98
C LYS A 207 -9.95 1.21 -8.73
N GLU A 208 -9.22 2.30 -8.50
CA GLU A 208 -7.87 2.27 -7.95
C GLU A 208 -7.93 2.42 -6.43
N PHE A 209 -7.22 1.54 -5.71
CA PHE A 209 -7.15 1.60 -4.26
C PHE A 209 -5.79 1.12 -3.75
N SER A 210 -5.42 1.58 -2.56
CA SER A 210 -4.17 1.19 -1.90
C SER A 210 -4.38 -0.09 -1.11
N ALA A 211 -3.46 -1.04 -1.23
CA ALA A 211 -3.54 -2.31 -0.53
C ALA A 211 -2.18 -2.79 -0.03
N ALA A 212 -2.22 -3.80 0.84
CA ALA A 212 -1.07 -4.53 1.36
C ALA A 212 -1.30 -6.04 1.23
N GLY A 213 -0.30 -6.76 0.75
CA GLY A 213 -0.28 -8.22 0.69
C GLY A 213 0.80 -8.79 1.61
N PHE A 214 0.51 -9.92 2.24
CA PHE A 214 1.45 -10.69 3.04
C PHE A 214 1.39 -12.15 2.61
N LEU A 215 2.54 -12.76 2.37
CA LEU A 215 2.64 -14.17 2.04
C LEU A 215 3.64 -14.84 2.98
N THR A 216 3.25 -15.98 3.54
CA THR A 216 4.13 -16.85 4.33
C THR A 216 4.07 -18.25 3.74
N ALA A 217 5.22 -18.86 3.47
CA ALA A 217 5.31 -20.19 2.89
C ALA A 217 6.34 -21.08 3.59
N GLY A 218 6.02 -22.37 3.70
CA GLY A 218 6.91 -23.40 4.25
C GLY A 218 7.23 -23.18 5.72
N ALA A 219 8.49 -23.38 6.11
CA ALA A 219 9.02 -23.17 7.45
C ALA A 219 9.85 -21.87 7.53
N PRO A 220 9.22 -20.70 7.66
CA PRO A 220 9.91 -19.41 7.71
C PRO A 220 10.67 -19.25 9.02
N GLY A 221 11.94 -19.63 9.00
CA GLY A 221 12.84 -19.48 10.14
C GLY A 221 14.26 -19.82 9.73
N GLN A 222 15.25 -19.24 10.42
CA GLN A 222 16.62 -19.68 10.25
C GLN A 222 16.85 -20.90 11.13
N THR A 223 17.33 -21.98 10.52
CA THR A 223 17.88 -23.11 11.26
C THR A 223 19.08 -22.62 12.07
N ASN A 224 19.03 -22.82 13.37
CA ASN A 224 20.15 -22.55 14.26
C ASN A 224 20.21 -23.61 15.37
N TRP A 225 21.24 -23.54 16.20
CA TRP A 225 21.51 -24.52 17.25
C TRP A 225 20.42 -24.61 18.35
N ILE A 226 19.51 -23.63 18.43
CA ILE A 226 18.39 -23.60 19.39
C ILE A 226 17.06 -23.95 18.69
N ASN A 227 16.86 -23.48 17.47
CA ASN A 227 15.59 -23.53 16.76
C ASN A 227 15.69 -24.37 15.49
N THR A 228 14.90 -25.44 15.47
CA THR A 228 14.53 -26.14 14.24
C THR A 228 13.29 -25.47 13.66
N PRO A 229 13.33 -24.94 12.42
CA PRO A 229 12.16 -24.34 11.79
C PRO A 229 11.04 -25.37 11.67
N ARG A 230 9.83 -24.99 12.08
CA ARG A 230 8.60 -25.75 11.79
C ARG A 230 7.86 -25.11 10.62
N PRO A 231 7.08 -25.89 9.84
CA PRO A 231 6.13 -25.32 8.90
C PRO A 231 5.26 -24.27 9.58
N ALA A 232 5.04 -23.16 8.88
CA ALA A 232 4.10 -22.14 9.28
C ALA A 232 2.69 -22.71 9.23
N ASP A 233 1.83 -22.18 10.09
CA ASP A 233 0.41 -22.45 10.07
C ASP A 233 -0.40 -21.15 9.93
N PHE A 234 -1.72 -21.28 9.93
CA PHE A 234 -2.63 -20.14 9.86
C PHE A 234 -2.45 -19.16 11.04
N TYR A 235 -2.04 -19.66 12.21
CA TYR A 235 -1.87 -18.86 13.41
C TYR A 235 -0.61 -17.98 13.37
N ASP A 236 0.43 -18.42 12.65
CA ASP A 236 1.60 -17.58 12.39
C ASP A 236 1.24 -16.32 11.59
N LEU A 237 0.57 -16.49 10.43
CA LEU A 237 0.18 -15.35 9.60
C LEU A 237 -0.89 -14.49 10.29
N SER A 238 -1.91 -15.11 10.92
CA SER A 238 -2.96 -14.32 11.60
C SER A 238 -2.41 -13.55 12.81
N GLY A 239 -1.45 -14.13 13.53
CA GLY A 239 -0.71 -13.46 14.61
C GLY A 239 0.09 -12.27 14.09
N ASP A 240 0.80 -12.44 12.97
CA ASP A 240 1.53 -11.34 12.31
C ASP A 240 0.60 -10.20 11.88
N ILE A 241 -0.52 -10.52 11.22
CA ILE A 241 -1.49 -9.52 10.78
C ILE A 241 -2.10 -8.77 11.98
N ALA A 242 -2.44 -9.49 13.06
CA ALA A 242 -2.94 -8.86 14.28
C ALA A 242 -1.89 -7.94 14.91
N ALA A 243 -0.61 -8.36 14.96
CA ALA A 243 0.49 -7.55 15.47
C ALA A 243 0.75 -6.31 14.59
N PHE A 244 0.74 -6.48 13.27
CA PHE A 244 0.88 -5.42 12.28
C PHE A 244 -0.22 -4.36 12.44
N LEU A 245 -1.49 -4.76 12.45
CA LEU A 245 -2.62 -3.85 12.61
C LEU A 245 -2.58 -3.13 13.96
N LYS A 246 -2.26 -3.86 15.04
CA LYS A 246 -2.09 -3.27 16.39
C LYS A 246 -1.00 -2.23 16.44
N LYS A 247 0.16 -2.47 15.81
CA LYS A 247 1.26 -1.51 15.72
C LYS A 247 0.83 -0.24 14.97
N CYS A 248 -0.04 -0.40 13.99
CA CYS A 248 -0.61 0.69 13.19
C CYS A 248 -1.79 1.40 13.88
N GLY A 249 -2.18 0.98 15.09
CA GLY A 249 -3.24 1.61 15.89
C GLY A 249 -4.62 1.01 15.69
N TYR A 250 -4.74 -0.11 14.98
CA TYR A 250 -6.02 -0.77 14.71
C TYR A 250 -6.19 -2.00 15.60
N LYS A 251 -7.38 -2.13 16.18
CA LYS A 251 -7.84 -3.42 16.71
C LYS A 251 -8.44 -4.21 15.56
N SER A 252 -8.10 -5.49 15.47
CA SER A 252 -8.56 -6.37 14.41
C SER A 252 -9.23 -7.62 14.97
N ASN A 253 -10.15 -8.16 14.17
CA ASN A 253 -10.73 -9.49 14.36
C ASN A 253 -10.58 -10.29 13.05
N ILE A 254 -10.53 -11.60 13.16
CA ILE A 254 -10.54 -12.51 12.01
C ILE A 254 -11.71 -13.47 12.19
N GLU A 255 -12.64 -13.42 11.26
CA GLU A 255 -13.78 -14.32 11.21
C GLU A 255 -13.50 -15.43 10.20
N ILE A 256 -13.53 -16.68 10.66
CA ILE A 256 -13.26 -17.84 9.80
C ILE A 256 -14.41 -17.99 8.80
N SER A 257 -14.06 -18.04 7.52
CA SER A 257 -14.99 -18.16 6.40
C SER A 257 -14.28 -18.81 5.21
N GLY A 258 -14.93 -19.75 4.53
CA GLY A 258 -14.42 -20.30 3.27
C GLY A 258 -14.63 -19.34 2.10
N ASP A 259 -13.73 -19.38 1.11
CA ASP A 259 -13.96 -18.82 -0.23
C ASP A 259 -13.04 -19.52 -1.25
N LEU A 260 -13.21 -19.25 -2.55
CA LEU A 260 -12.49 -19.86 -3.67
C LEU A 260 -10.96 -19.78 -3.56
N LEU A 261 -10.41 -18.73 -2.96
CA LEU A 261 -8.96 -18.57 -2.79
C LEU A 261 -8.38 -19.38 -1.62
N PHE A 262 -9.19 -19.69 -0.60
CA PHE A 262 -8.68 -20.14 0.69
C PHE A 262 -9.39 -21.38 1.21
N SER A 263 -8.59 -22.35 1.68
CA SER A 263 -9.08 -23.56 2.33
C SER A 263 -8.11 -23.97 3.45
N PRO A 264 -8.39 -23.60 4.73
CA PRO A 264 -9.42 -22.66 5.20
C PRO A 264 -9.00 -21.19 5.06
N GLY A 265 -9.97 -20.27 5.17
CA GLY A 265 -9.75 -18.82 5.14
C GLY A 265 -10.55 -18.03 6.18
N GLY A 266 -10.48 -16.72 6.08
CA GLY A 266 -11.20 -15.78 6.92
C GLY A 266 -11.18 -14.34 6.41
N ILE A 267 -12.06 -13.54 6.98
CA ILE A 267 -12.19 -12.11 6.72
C ILE A 267 -11.48 -11.34 7.84
N ILE A 268 -10.62 -10.39 7.46
CA ILE A 268 -9.98 -9.47 8.38
C ILE A 268 -10.87 -8.24 8.53
N SER A 269 -11.24 -7.92 9.76
CA SER A 269 -12.02 -6.72 10.08
C SER A 269 -11.25 -5.82 11.03
N ALA A 270 -11.37 -4.50 10.86
CA ALA A 270 -10.86 -3.50 11.79
C ALA A 270 -12.00 -2.56 12.21
N ALA A 271 -12.25 -2.48 13.52
CA ALA A 271 -13.43 -1.77 14.07
C ALA A 271 -14.73 -2.15 13.33
N ASP A 272 -14.96 -3.46 13.17
CA ASP A 272 -16.14 -4.07 12.54
C ASP A 272 -16.31 -3.78 11.04
N VAL A 273 -15.33 -3.12 10.41
CA VAL A 273 -15.29 -2.92 8.96
C VAL A 273 -14.45 -4.03 8.32
N PRO A 274 -14.98 -4.80 7.34
CA PRO A 274 -14.20 -5.78 6.60
C PRO A 274 -13.18 -5.07 5.70
N ILE A 275 -11.91 -5.25 6.01
CA ILE A 275 -10.78 -4.60 5.34
C ILE A 275 -9.97 -5.56 4.48
N GLY A 276 -10.17 -6.87 4.60
CA GLY A 276 -9.26 -7.80 3.98
C GLY A 276 -9.64 -9.25 4.18
N ARG A 277 -8.77 -10.13 3.71
CA ARG A 277 -8.94 -11.58 3.78
C ARG A 277 -7.60 -12.25 4.11
N ILE A 278 -7.67 -13.43 4.69
CA ILE A 278 -6.50 -14.21 5.12
C ILE A 278 -6.83 -15.69 4.99
N GLY A 279 -5.86 -16.53 4.64
CA GLY A 279 -6.08 -17.97 4.65
C GLY A 279 -4.92 -18.78 4.13
N HIS A 280 -5.08 -20.09 4.27
CA HIS A 280 -4.28 -21.08 3.54
C HIS A 280 -4.79 -21.14 2.10
N LEU A 281 -3.91 -21.02 1.11
CA LEU A 281 -4.33 -21.06 -0.29
C LEU A 281 -4.96 -22.41 -0.63
N ALA A 282 -6.02 -22.39 -1.46
CA ALA A 282 -6.65 -23.61 -1.92
C ALA A 282 -5.73 -24.42 -2.85
N ASP A 283 -5.83 -25.75 -2.82
CA ASP A 283 -4.93 -26.67 -3.54
C ASP A 283 -4.84 -26.40 -5.06
N ASN A 284 -5.93 -25.97 -5.69
CA ASN A 284 -5.94 -25.61 -7.11
C ASN A 284 -5.08 -24.37 -7.39
N ILE A 285 -5.07 -23.39 -6.48
CA ILE A 285 -4.24 -22.19 -6.59
C ILE A 285 -2.77 -22.55 -6.42
N ILE A 286 -2.47 -23.38 -5.42
CA ILE A 286 -1.10 -23.83 -5.13
C ILE A 286 -0.53 -24.61 -6.32
N LYS A 287 -1.31 -25.52 -6.90
CA LYS A 287 -0.93 -26.28 -8.09
C LYS A 287 -0.74 -25.38 -9.31
N ALA A 288 -1.62 -24.40 -9.53
CA ALA A 288 -1.50 -23.45 -10.63
C ALA A 288 -0.26 -22.54 -10.48
N ALA A 289 0.13 -22.24 -9.24
CA ALA A 289 1.32 -21.45 -8.94
C ALA A 289 2.63 -22.21 -9.15
N ASP A 290 2.62 -23.54 -8.91
CA ASP A 290 3.79 -24.42 -8.98
C ASP A 290 4.99 -23.84 -8.23
N ALA A 291 4.76 -23.33 -7.02
CA ALA A 291 5.74 -22.53 -6.29
C ALA A 291 6.68 -23.36 -5.38
N GLY A 292 6.60 -24.70 -5.44
CA GLY A 292 7.45 -25.60 -4.65
C GLY A 292 7.06 -25.76 -3.18
N PHE A 293 5.91 -25.22 -2.77
CA PHE A 293 5.40 -25.30 -1.39
C PHE A 293 3.92 -25.68 -1.37
N SER A 294 3.55 -26.56 -0.42
CA SER A 294 2.14 -26.90 -0.13
C SER A 294 1.53 -26.00 0.94
N ASP A 295 2.34 -25.54 1.89
CA ASP A 295 1.87 -24.68 2.98
C ASP A 295 2.11 -23.22 2.61
N ILE A 296 1.13 -22.60 1.95
CA ILE A 296 1.19 -21.20 1.54
C ILE A 296 0.00 -20.46 2.13
N PHE A 297 0.31 -19.48 2.99
CA PHE A 297 -0.66 -18.61 3.62
C PHE A 297 -0.55 -17.21 3.04
N TYR A 298 -1.69 -16.61 2.71
CA TYR A 298 -1.75 -15.28 2.12
C TYR A 298 -2.78 -14.42 2.83
N ALA A 299 -2.45 -13.15 3.03
CA ALA A 299 -3.36 -12.13 3.53
C ALA A 299 -3.34 -10.91 2.62
N PHE A 300 -4.51 -10.34 2.41
CA PHE A 300 -4.73 -9.13 1.64
C PHE A 300 -5.48 -8.11 2.49
N ILE A 301 -5.03 -6.86 2.49
CA ILE A 301 -5.63 -5.77 3.25
C ILE A 301 -5.82 -4.55 2.33
N ASP A 302 -7.07 -4.12 2.16
CA ASP A 302 -7.44 -2.85 1.54
C ASP A 302 -7.17 -1.72 2.55
N LEU A 303 -6.12 -0.94 2.29
CA LEU A 303 -5.66 0.12 3.17
C LEU A 303 -6.58 1.36 3.11
N ASP A 304 -7.34 1.53 2.03
CA ASP A 304 -8.27 2.65 1.89
C ASP A 304 -9.56 2.42 2.71
N ARG A 305 -9.86 1.16 3.08
CA ARG A 305 -10.94 0.82 4.03
C ARG A 305 -10.57 0.97 5.50
N LEU A 306 -9.29 1.22 5.82
CA LEU A 306 -8.87 1.39 7.21
C LEU A 306 -9.49 2.67 7.81
N PRO A 307 -10.11 2.59 9.00
CA PRO A 307 -10.78 3.73 9.60
C PRO A 307 -9.79 4.89 9.86
N GLN A 308 -10.23 6.13 9.60
CA GLN A 308 -9.37 7.30 9.80
C GLN A 308 -8.97 7.51 11.29
N SER A 309 -9.81 7.03 12.21
CA SER A 309 -9.74 7.26 13.66
C SER A 309 -8.77 6.34 14.43
N ALA A 310 -7.84 5.65 13.75
CA ALA A 310 -6.85 4.76 14.37
C ALA A 310 -6.02 5.42 15.49
N HIS A 311 -5.83 6.74 15.40
CA HIS A 311 -5.09 7.52 16.38
C HIS A 311 -6.01 8.05 17.48
N LYS A 312 -6.66 7.14 18.22
CA LYS A 312 -7.25 7.55 19.51
C LYS A 312 -6.11 8.07 20.40
N THR A 313 -6.27 9.27 20.92
CA THR A 313 -5.39 9.80 21.97
C THR A 313 -5.38 8.80 23.12
N ARG A 314 -4.20 8.30 23.47
CA ARG A 314 -4.05 7.38 24.61
C ARG A 314 -4.39 8.15 25.87
N LYS A 315 -5.48 7.78 26.54
CA LYS A 315 -5.83 8.33 27.85
C LYS A 315 -5.03 7.58 28.91
N PHE A 316 -4.33 8.32 29.76
CA PHE A 316 -3.69 7.74 30.93
C PHE A 316 -4.76 7.16 31.86
N ARG A 317 -4.52 5.95 32.37
CA ARG A 317 -5.27 5.35 33.46
C ARG A 317 -4.27 5.06 34.57
N PRO A 318 -4.51 5.50 35.82
CA PRO A 318 -3.65 5.16 36.95
C PRO A 318 -3.47 3.66 37.07
N LEU A 319 -2.25 3.23 37.39
CA LEU A 319 -1.96 1.83 37.71
C LEU A 319 -2.57 1.50 39.07
N SER A 320 -3.20 0.33 39.20
CA SER A 320 -3.72 -0.11 40.50
C SER A 320 -2.56 -0.48 41.42
N ALA A 321 -2.65 -0.06 42.68
CA ALA A 321 -1.72 -0.45 43.74
C ALA A 321 -2.03 -1.85 44.32
N PHE A 322 -3.18 -2.44 43.96
CA PHE A 322 -3.64 -3.70 44.51
C PHE A 322 -3.33 -4.88 43.57
N PRO A 323 -2.95 -6.05 44.13
CA PRO A 323 -2.61 -7.22 43.33
C PRO A 323 -3.82 -7.75 42.54
N ALA A 324 -3.56 -8.41 41.40
CA ALA A 324 -4.59 -9.21 40.74
C ALA A 324 -4.65 -10.62 41.31
N SER A 325 -5.85 -11.19 41.24
CA SER A 325 -6.09 -12.62 41.47
C SER A 325 -6.41 -13.29 40.13
N PHE A 326 -5.85 -14.48 39.91
CA PHE A 326 -6.09 -15.27 38.70
C PHE A 326 -6.94 -16.50 39.03
N ARG A 327 -7.86 -16.84 38.14
CA ARG A 327 -8.65 -18.08 38.20
C ARG A 327 -8.70 -18.71 36.83
N ASP A 328 -8.49 -20.01 36.79
CA ASP A 328 -8.54 -20.77 35.56
C ASP A 328 -9.86 -21.55 35.52
N LEU A 329 -10.65 -21.33 34.46
CA LEU A 329 -11.90 -22.03 34.21
C LEU A 329 -11.80 -22.81 32.91
N ALA A 330 -12.12 -24.10 32.96
CA ALA A 330 -12.17 -24.96 31.80
C ALA A 330 -13.62 -25.29 31.44
N PHE A 331 -13.99 -25.00 30.19
CA PHE A 331 -15.31 -25.29 29.66
C PHE A 331 -15.22 -26.29 28.52
N VAL A 332 -16.05 -27.32 28.57
CA VAL A 332 -16.32 -28.22 27.45
C VAL A 332 -17.39 -27.59 26.58
N LEU A 333 -17.07 -27.39 25.30
CA LEU A 333 -17.85 -26.64 24.32
C LEU A 333 -17.95 -27.43 23.02
N LYS A 334 -19.02 -27.21 22.24
CA LYS A 334 -19.09 -27.72 20.88
C LYS A 334 -18.03 -27.05 19.99
N GLN A 335 -17.47 -27.79 19.03
CA GLN A 335 -16.38 -27.31 18.15
C GLN A 335 -16.72 -26.04 17.34
N ASN A 336 -18.00 -25.76 17.07
CA ASN A 336 -18.43 -24.60 16.30
C ASN A 336 -18.53 -23.30 17.11
N ILE A 337 -18.31 -23.35 18.43
CA ILE A 337 -18.37 -22.16 19.29
C ILE A 337 -17.03 -21.44 19.28
N SER A 338 -17.04 -20.16 18.94
CA SER A 338 -15.83 -19.33 18.91
C SER A 338 -15.30 -19.04 20.32
N ALA A 339 -14.03 -19.39 20.56
CA ALA A 339 -13.32 -19.01 21.79
C ALA A 339 -13.18 -17.48 21.93
N ALA A 340 -13.17 -16.73 20.83
CA ALA A 340 -13.14 -15.27 20.86
C ALA A 340 -14.43 -14.69 21.46
N SER A 341 -15.59 -15.22 21.06
CA SER A 341 -16.89 -14.79 21.60
C SER A 341 -17.01 -15.04 23.10
N ILE A 342 -16.47 -16.17 23.59
CA ILE A 342 -16.44 -16.47 25.03
C ILE A 342 -15.47 -15.53 25.76
N THR A 343 -14.27 -15.31 25.20
CA THR A 343 -13.27 -14.40 25.78
C THR A 343 -13.82 -12.98 25.90
N GLU A 344 -14.50 -12.49 24.87
CA GLU A 344 -15.14 -11.17 24.88
C GLU A 344 -16.30 -11.10 25.87
N PHE A 345 -17.11 -12.17 25.95
CA PHE A 345 -18.17 -12.25 26.95
C PHE A 345 -17.62 -12.17 28.38
N ILE A 346 -16.57 -12.95 28.70
CA ILE A 346 -15.92 -12.94 30.02
C ILE A 346 -15.38 -11.55 30.34
N ARG A 347 -14.67 -10.90 29.40
CA ARG A 347 -14.08 -9.56 29.61
C ARG A 347 -15.12 -8.49 29.90
N ASN A 348 -16.33 -8.61 29.36
CA ASN A 348 -17.39 -7.64 29.54
C ASN A 348 -18.38 -8.02 30.66
N PHE A 349 -18.18 -9.15 31.33
CA PHE A 349 -19.12 -9.67 32.32
C PHE A 349 -19.15 -8.86 33.62
N SER A 350 -17.99 -8.36 34.05
CA SER A 350 -17.83 -7.60 35.29
C SER A 350 -16.73 -6.54 35.14
N GLU A 351 -16.92 -5.39 35.77
CA GLU A 351 -15.90 -4.33 35.83
C GLU A 351 -14.60 -4.75 36.53
N TYR A 352 -14.67 -5.80 37.37
CA TYR A 352 -13.53 -6.33 38.10
C TYR A 352 -12.68 -7.30 37.27
N ILE A 353 -13.18 -7.73 36.10
CA ILE A 353 -12.40 -8.57 35.18
C ILE A 353 -11.54 -7.65 34.31
N THR A 354 -10.24 -7.64 34.57
CA THR A 354 -9.29 -6.80 33.82
C THR A 354 -8.63 -7.55 32.66
N GLY A 355 -8.73 -8.87 32.63
CA GLY A 355 -8.09 -9.71 31.64
C GLY A 355 -8.76 -11.08 31.51
N CYS A 356 -8.68 -11.65 30.30
CA CYS A 356 -9.04 -13.03 30.03
C CYS A 356 -8.17 -13.54 28.89
N THR A 357 -7.53 -14.69 29.11
CA THR A 357 -6.62 -15.32 28.16
C THR A 357 -7.01 -16.78 27.98
N LEU A 358 -7.16 -17.21 26.73
CA LEU A 358 -7.26 -18.63 26.41
C LEU A 358 -5.87 -19.27 26.59
N ILE A 359 -5.75 -20.21 27.51
CA ILE A 359 -4.47 -20.82 27.88
C ILE A 359 -4.31 -22.24 27.33
N SER A 360 -5.41 -22.95 27.04
CA SER A 360 -5.34 -24.30 26.48
C SER A 360 -6.61 -24.67 25.71
N LEU A 361 -6.42 -25.44 24.64
CA LEU A 361 -7.47 -26.14 23.90
C LEU A 361 -7.11 -27.63 23.88
N TYR A 362 -7.97 -28.45 24.45
CA TYR A 362 -7.79 -29.90 24.47
C TYR A 362 -8.87 -30.61 23.64
N ARG A 363 -8.40 -31.50 22.76
CA ARG A 363 -9.21 -32.42 21.95
C ARG A 363 -8.65 -33.82 22.17
N GLY A 364 -9.42 -34.72 22.77
CA GLY A 364 -8.94 -36.07 23.06
C GLY A 364 -10.07 -36.99 23.53
N GLU A 365 -9.73 -38.25 23.79
CA GLU A 365 -10.70 -39.31 24.12
C GLU A 365 -11.47 -39.05 25.42
N ALA A 366 -10.91 -38.24 26.33
CA ALA A 366 -11.51 -37.92 27.63
C ALA A 366 -12.66 -36.89 27.55
N ILE A 367 -13.05 -36.43 26.35
CA ILE A 367 -14.17 -35.52 26.13
C ILE A 367 -15.08 -36.03 25.02
N GLU A 368 -16.37 -35.66 25.07
CA GLU A 368 -17.35 -36.07 24.07
C GLU A 368 -16.87 -35.76 22.64
N LYS A 369 -17.20 -36.67 21.71
CA LYS A 369 -16.93 -36.46 20.28
C LYS A 369 -17.55 -35.13 19.84
N ASP A 370 -16.84 -34.40 18.97
CA ASP A 370 -17.23 -33.05 18.49
C ASP A 370 -17.24 -31.94 19.55
N SER A 371 -16.63 -32.19 20.73
CA SER A 371 -16.39 -31.19 21.76
C SER A 371 -14.91 -30.78 21.86
N VAL A 372 -14.67 -29.63 22.49
CA VAL A 372 -13.35 -29.09 22.83
C VAL A 372 -13.39 -28.59 24.25
N SER A 373 -12.38 -28.94 25.05
CA SER A 373 -12.18 -28.35 26.37
C SER A 373 -11.29 -27.11 26.22
N ALA A 374 -11.86 -25.92 26.45
CA ALA A 374 -11.15 -24.64 26.40
C ALA A 374 -10.93 -24.10 27.81
N ALA A 375 -9.66 -23.84 28.16
CA ALA A 375 -9.29 -23.28 29.46
C ALA A 375 -8.97 -21.80 29.33
N PHE A 376 -9.57 -20.99 30.20
CA PHE A 376 -9.43 -19.54 30.24
C PHE A 376 -8.86 -19.12 31.59
N SER A 377 -7.78 -18.34 31.58
CA SER A 377 -7.26 -17.66 32.76
C SER A 377 -7.86 -16.25 32.84
N ILE A 378 -8.60 -16.00 33.92
CA ILE A 378 -9.33 -14.76 34.16
C ILE A 378 -8.61 -13.96 35.24
N GLU A 379 -8.30 -12.70 34.93
CA GLU A 379 -7.66 -11.76 35.85
C GLU A 379 -8.74 -10.90 36.51
N TYR A 380 -8.83 -11.00 37.84
CA TYR A 380 -9.69 -10.17 38.67
C TYR A 380 -8.87 -9.13 39.41
N ARG A 381 -9.26 -7.85 39.30
CA ARG A 381 -8.60 -6.77 40.01
C ARG A 381 -9.56 -5.62 40.32
N ARG A 382 -9.38 -5.04 41.50
CA ARG A 382 -9.98 -3.78 41.93
C ARG A 382 -8.94 -2.67 41.98
N SER A 383 -9.39 -1.43 41.81
CA SER A 383 -8.54 -0.23 41.91
C SER A 383 -8.49 0.36 43.31
N ASP A 384 -9.40 -0.04 44.21
CA ASP A 384 -9.64 0.57 45.51
C ASP A 384 -9.26 -0.33 46.71
N LYS A 385 -9.30 -1.66 46.55
CA LYS A 385 -8.88 -2.64 47.57
C LYS A 385 -8.48 -3.97 46.95
N THR A 386 -7.81 -4.83 47.73
CA THR A 386 -7.58 -6.23 47.35
C THR A 386 -8.90 -7.00 47.37
N MET A 387 -9.16 -7.78 46.32
CA MET A 387 -10.35 -8.64 46.25
C MET A 387 -10.24 -9.82 47.19
N GLN A 388 -11.29 -10.06 47.96
CA GLN A 388 -11.40 -11.23 48.83
C GLN A 388 -11.88 -12.45 48.04
N LYS A 389 -11.54 -13.65 48.53
CA LYS A 389 -11.92 -14.92 47.88
C LYS A 389 -13.42 -15.02 47.61
N GLY A 390 -14.26 -14.70 48.60
CA GLY A 390 -15.72 -14.77 48.46
C GLY A 390 -16.29 -13.85 47.36
N GLU A 391 -15.73 -12.64 47.22
CA GLU A 391 -16.16 -11.69 46.16
C GLU A 391 -15.87 -12.26 44.76
N ILE A 392 -14.72 -12.93 44.59
CA ILE A 392 -14.35 -13.59 43.32
C ILE A 392 -15.28 -14.77 43.05
N ASP A 393 -15.47 -15.64 44.05
CA ASP A 393 -16.28 -16.85 43.92
C ASP A 393 -17.76 -16.50 43.55
N GLU A 394 -18.31 -15.39 44.06
CA GLU A 394 -19.64 -14.89 43.68
C GLU A 394 -19.75 -14.45 42.21
N ILE A 395 -18.71 -13.82 41.67
CA ILE A 395 -18.66 -13.40 40.26
C ILE A 395 -18.49 -14.64 39.39
N GLU A 396 -17.59 -15.54 39.79
CA GLU A 396 -17.27 -16.77 39.09
C GLU A 396 -18.49 -17.69 38.95
N ASN A 397 -19.23 -17.92 40.04
CA ASN A 397 -20.44 -18.74 40.02
C ASN A 397 -21.51 -18.18 39.08
N ARG A 398 -21.68 -16.85 39.05
CA ARG A 398 -22.61 -16.19 38.11
C ARG A 398 -22.12 -16.31 36.67
N LEU A 399 -20.81 -16.14 36.44
CA LEU A 399 -20.18 -16.25 35.13
C LEU A 399 -20.37 -17.67 34.57
N ILE A 400 -20.03 -18.69 35.36
CA ILE A 400 -20.17 -20.11 35.00
C ILE A 400 -21.62 -20.41 34.62
N LYS A 401 -22.59 -19.99 35.45
CA LYS A 401 -24.01 -20.21 35.17
C LYS A 401 -24.42 -19.63 33.81
N ILE A 402 -24.07 -18.36 33.56
CA ILE A 402 -24.48 -17.69 32.31
C ILE A 402 -23.72 -18.24 31.10
N ILE A 403 -22.45 -18.63 31.23
CA ILE A 403 -21.72 -19.28 30.13
C ILE A 403 -22.33 -20.65 29.79
N THR A 404 -22.68 -21.43 30.82
CA THR A 404 -23.33 -22.74 30.69
C THR A 404 -24.67 -22.60 29.94
N GLU A 405 -25.49 -21.61 30.30
CA GLU A 405 -26.77 -21.34 29.64
C GLU A 405 -26.60 -20.78 28.22
N LYS A 406 -25.79 -19.73 28.05
CA LYS A 406 -25.67 -18.99 26.78
C LYS A 406 -24.92 -19.74 25.69
N PHE A 407 -23.86 -20.47 26.05
CA PHE A 407 -23.01 -21.18 25.09
C PHE A 407 -23.24 -22.70 25.14
N SER A 408 -24.23 -23.18 25.90
CA SER A 408 -24.42 -24.63 26.11
C SER A 408 -23.11 -25.33 26.56
N ALA A 409 -22.31 -24.62 27.35
CA ALA A 409 -21.03 -25.08 27.86
C ALA A 409 -21.23 -25.99 29.08
N ARG A 410 -20.24 -26.83 29.40
CA ARG A 410 -20.17 -27.52 30.70
C ARG A 410 -18.84 -27.20 31.36
N LEU A 411 -18.85 -26.84 32.64
CA LEU A 411 -17.62 -26.73 33.42
C LEU A 411 -16.98 -28.13 33.54
N ARG A 412 -15.67 -28.21 33.33
CA ARG A 412 -14.91 -29.45 33.41
C ARG A 412 -14.49 -29.78 34.84
#